data_AF-A0A942HMD0-F1
#
_entry.id   AF-A0A942HMD0-F1
#
_cell.length_a   1.000
_cell.length_b   1.000
_cell.length_c   1.000
_cell.angle_alpha   90.00
_cell.angle_beta   90.00
_cell.angle_gamma   90.00
#
_symmetry.space_group_name_H-M   'P 1'
#
loop_
_entity.id
_entity.type
_entity.pdbx_description
1 polymer ?
#
loop_
_entity_poly.entity_id
_entity_poly.type
_entity_poly.pdbx_seq_one_letter_code
_entity_poly.pdbx_strand_id
1 'polypeptide(L)'
;MADAADKLNGVFIEVAVDDAAANDPAVVAKLEEVCPVDIFKDAGGRLEIVAAHLDECVLCKLCIEAAPASTVHVRKLYDGTELS
;
A
#
# COMPACT_ATOMS: atom_id res chain seq x y z
N MET A 1 11.50 17.51 12.80
CA MET A 1 11.34 18.33 11.59
C MET A 1 10.79 17.38 10.54
N ALA A 2 9.48 17.42 10.26
CA ALA A 2 8.92 16.68 9.13
C ALA A 2 9.28 17.50 7.88
N ASP A 3 10.04 16.88 6.99
CA ASP A 3 10.59 17.49 5.79
C ASP A 3 9.45 17.93 4.84
N ALA A 4 9.65 19.00 4.07
CA ALA A 4 8.65 19.48 3.12
C ALA A 4 8.34 18.45 2.02
N ALA A 5 9.25 17.50 1.77
CA ALA A 5 9.01 16.35 0.89
C ALA A 5 7.92 15.40 1.41
N ASP A 6 7.78 15.25 2.73
CA ASP A 6 6.75 14.39 3.32
C ASP A 6 5.32 14.92 3.06
N LYS A 7 5.19 16.24 2.79
CA LYS A 7 3.91 16.85 2.40
C LYS A 7 3.47 16.53 0.96
N LEU A 8 4.31 15.92 0.15
CA LEU A 8 4.04 15.63 -1.27
C LEU A 8 3.97 14.12 -1.57
N ASN A 9 3.97 13.27 -0.54
CA ASN A 9 3.79 11.83 -0.69
C ASN A 9 2.30 11.48 -0.79
N GLY A 10 1.95 10.55 -1.69
CA GLY A 10 0.57 10.08 -1.84
C GLY A 10 -0.35 11.12 -2.44
N VAL A 11 0.15 11.90 -3.41
CA VAL A 11 -0.62 12.93 -4.11
C VAL A 11 -1.50 12.31 -5.19
N PHE A 12 -1.04 11.24 -5.82
CA PHE A 12 -1.72 10.55 -6.92
C PHE A 12 -2.32 9.23 -6.49
N ILE A 13 -1.68 8.54 -5.55
CA ILE A 13 -2.08 7.21 -5.09
C ILE A 13 -2.26 7.20 -3.57
N GLU A 14 -3.40 6.68 -3.14
CA GLU A 14 -3.64 6.26 -1.76
C GLU A 14 -3.78 4.74 -1.73
N VAL A 15 -3.19 4.10 -0.72
CA VAL A 15 -3.38 2.69 -0.44
C VAL A 15 -3.99 2.53 0.94
N ALA A 16 -5.07 1.77 1.05
CA ALA A 16 -5.66 1.36 2.30
C ALA A 16 -5.68 -0.16 2.38
N VAL A 17 -5.39 -0.70 3.57
CA VAL A 17 -5.47 -2.14 3.85
C VAL A 17 -6.32 -2.32 5.10
N ASP A 18 -7.28 -3.23 5.04
CA ASP A 18 -8.17 -3.53 6.17
C ASP A 18 -7.38 -3.98 7.41
N ASP A 19 -7.85 -3.58 8.59
CA ASP A 19 -7.16 -3.85 9.86
C ASP A 19 -6.84 -5.34 10.07
N ALA A 20 -7.74 -6.25 9.68
CA ALA A 20 -7.50 -7.69 9.83
C ALA A 20 -6.31 -8.16 8.97
N ALA A 21 -6.22 -7.69 7.72
CA ALA A 21 -5.13 -8.01 6.81
C ALA A 21 -3.81 -7.32 7.21
N ALA A 22 -3.90 -6.06 7.67
CA ALA A 22 -2.74 -5.29 8.12
C ALA A 22 -2.08 -5.85 9.40
N ASN A 23 -2.78 -6.71 10.14
CA ASN A 23 -2.30 -7.38 11.35
C ASN A 23 -2.12 -8.90 11.18
N ASP A 24 -2.25 -9.45 9.97
CA ASP A 24 -1.94 -10.85 9.68
C ASP A 24 -0.49 -10.97 9.17
N PRO A 25 0.44 -11.57 9.93
CA PRO A 25 1.84 -11.65 9.53
C PRO A 25 2.08 -12.34 8.18
N ALA A 26 1.24 -13.30 7.81
CA ALA A 26 1.38 -13.99 6.53
C ALA A 26 0.99 -13.09 5.36
N VAL A 27 -0.07 -12.29 5.54
CA VAL A 27 -0.51 -11.31 4.53
C VAL A 27 0.50 -10.16 4.43
N VAL A 28 0.98 -9.65 5.56
CA VAL A 28 1.98 -8.56 5.62
C VAL A 28 3.27 -8.96 4.90
N ALA A 29 3.84 -10.11 5.24
CA ALA A 29 5.05 -10.61 4.58
C ALA A 29 4.84 -10.78 3.07
N LYS A 30 3.63 -11.20 2.66
CA LYS A 30 3.31 -11.34 1.24
C LYS A 30 3.18 -9.99 0.53
N LEU A 31 2.56 -9.00 1.16
CA LEU A 31 2.41 -7.65 0.60
C LEU A 31 3.77 -6.96 0.38
N GLU A 32 4.71 -7.11 1.32
CA GLU A 32 6.08 -6.63 1.16
C GLU A 32 6.80 -7.36 0.02
N GLU A 33 6.66 -8.69 -0.09
CA GLU A 33 7.30 -9.48 -1.15
C GLU A 33 6.84 -9.11 -2.56
N VAL A 34 5.54 -8.83 -2.76
CA VAL A 34 4.95 -8.71 -4.10
C VAL A 34 4.95 -7.29 -4.66
N CYS A 35 5.15 -6.27 -3.83
CA CYS A 35 5.11 -4.89 -4.30
C CYS A 35 6.43 -4.50 -4.98
N PRO A 36 6.45 -4.23 -6.29
CA PRO A 36 7.69 -3.97 -7.02
C PRO A 36 8.35 -2.62 -6.68
N VAL A 37 7.67 -1.79 -5.88
CA VAL A 37 8.08 -0.43 -5.51
C VAL A 37 8.03 -0.21 -4.00
N ASP A 38 8.05 -1.28 -3.21
CA ASP A 38 8.25 -1.21 -1.74
C ASP A 38 7.24 -0.31 -0.99
N ILE A 39 5.97 -0.24 -1.42
CA ILE A 39 4.91 0.50 -0.71
C ILE A 39 4.60 -0.15 0.66
N PHE A 40 4.75 -1.46 0.76
CA PHE A 40 4.45 -2.22 1.95
C PHE A 40 5.73 -2.70 2.60
N LYS A 41 5.78 -2.64 3.92
CA LYS A 41 6.89 -3.12 4.72
C LYS A 41 6.38 -3.93 5.90
N ASP A 42 7.05 -5.03 6.20
CA ASP A 42 6.77 -5.83 7.39
C ASP A 42 7.52 -5.23 8.60
N ALA A 43 6.76 -4.66 9.54
CA ALA A 43 7.25 -4.16 10.82
C ALA A 43 7.04 -5.17 11.96
N GLY A 44 7.37 -6.45 11.71
CA GLY A 44 7.32 -7.53 12.71
C GLY A 44 5.93 -8.16 12.83
N GLY A 45 5.33 -8.53 11.71
CA GLY A 45 3.98 -9.05 11.56
C GLY A 45 2.90 -7.98 11.47
N ARG A 46 3.28 -6.70 11.30
CA ARG A 46 2.35 -5.57 11.14
C ARG A 46 2.72 -4.76 9.92
N LEU A 47 1.71 -4.37 9.15
CA LEU A 47 1.90 -3.59 7.95
C LEU A 47 2.33 -2.15 8.27
N GLU A 48 3.41 -1.72 7.63
CA GLU A 48 3.78 -0.31 7.49
C GLU A 48 3.58 0.09 6.02
N ILE A 49 2.85 1.19 5.77
CA ILE A 49 2.74 1.80 4.45
C ILE A 49 3.84 2.84 4.32
N VAL A 50 4.75 2.64 3.35
CA VAL A 50 5.86 3.54 3.06
C VAL A 50 5.34 4.67 2.16
N ALA A 51 4.87 5.75 2.80
CA ALA A 51 4.22 6.88 2.10
C ALA A 51 5.06 7.44 0.95
N ALA A 52 6.39 7.47 1.10
CA ALA A 52 7.33 7.95 0.08
C ALA A 52 7.23 7.19 -1.26
N HIS A 53 6.73 5.96 -1.26
CA HIS A 53 6.64 5.12 -2.44
C HIS A 53 5.21 5.03 -3.02
N LEU A 54 4.21 5.65 -2.38
CA LEU A 54 2.81 5.56 -2.82
C LEU A 54 2.65 5.96 -4.29
N ASP A 55 3.25 7.07 -4.68
CA ASP A 55 3.15 7.61 -6.04
C ASP A 55 4.04 6.86 -7.06
N GLU A 56 4.83 5.88 -6.61
CA GLU A 56 5.57 4.96 -7.49
C GLU A 56 4.71 3.76 -7.92
N CYS A 57 3.47 3.64 -7.41
CA CYS A 57 2.58 2.54 -7.77
C CYS A 57 2.33 2.45 -9.29
N VAL A 58 2.69 1.31 -9.87
CA VAL A 58 2.52 1.03 -11.31
C VAL A 58 1.18 0.35 -11.66
N LEU A 59 0.22 0.32 -10.74
CA LEU A 59 -1.12 -0.29 -10.92
C LEU A 59 -1.09 -1.77 -11.36
N CYS A 60 -0.10 -2.53 -10.89
CA CYS A 60 0.11 -3.94 -11.28
C CYS A 60 -0.92 -4.93 -10.69
N LYS A 61 -1.68 -4.53 -9.67
CA LYS A 61 -2.67 -5.35 -8.92
C LYS A 61 -2.11 -6.52 -8.10
N LEU A 62 -0.80 -6.73 -8.06
CA LEU A 62 -0.20 -7.83 -7.32
C LEU A 62 -0.54 -7.83 -5.82
N CYS A 63 -0.63 -6.66 -5.20
CA CYS A 63 -1.02 -6.53 -3.79
C CYS A 63 -2.47 -6.96 -3.52
N ILE A 64 -3.39 -6.70 -4.46
CA ILE A 64 -4.80 -7.09 -4.37
C ILE A 64 -4.92 -8.61 -4.52
N GLU A 65 -4.17 -9.20 -5.45
CA GLU A 65 -4.17 -10.65 -5.69
C GLU A 65 -3.48 -11.44 -4.56
N ALA A 66 -2.54 -10.80 -3.85
CA ALA A 66 -1.78 -11.41 -2.76
C ALA A 66 -2.52 -11.42 -1.41
N ALA A 67 -3.56 -10.60 -1.26
CA ALA A 67 -4.34 -10.46 -0.04
C ALA A 67 -5.74 -11.08 -0.18
N PRO A 68 -6.46 -11.32 0.93
CA PRO A 68 -7.87 -11.69 0.86
C PRO A 68 -8.67 -10.66 0.04
N ALA A 69 -9.65 -11.14 -0.72
CA ALA A 69 -10.44 -10.29 -1.60
C ALA A 69 -11.04 -9.08 -0.86
N SER A 70 -10.98 -7.90 -1.50
CA SER A 70 -11.51 -6.64 -0.96
C SER A 70 -10.90 -6.18 0.37
N THR A 71 -9.64 -6.57 0.66
CA THR A 71 -8.91 -6.07 1.85
C THR A 71 -7.80 -5.07 1.51
N VAL A 72 -7.43 -4.92 0.23
CA VAL A 72 -6.44 -3.95 -0.25
C VAL A 72 -7.12 -3.06 -1.27
N HIS A 73 -7.05 -1.75 -1.05
CA HIS A 73 -7.67 -0.74 -1.89
C HIS A 73 -6.59 0.20 -2.41
N VAL A 74 -6.45 0.29 -3.74
CA VAL A 74 -5.56 1.25 -4.39
C VAL A 74 -6.41 2.32 -5.07
N ARG A 75 -6.40 3.53 -4.51
CA ARG A 75 -7.19 4.67 -4.99
C ARG A 75 -6.34 5.59 -5.82
N LYS A 76 -6.86 5.96 -6.99
CA LYS A 76 -6.28 6.97 -7.87
C LYS A 76 -6.91 8.31 -7.54
N LEU A 77 -6.19 9.14 -6.81
CA LEU A 77 -6.69 10.43 -6.30
C LEU A 77 -6.94 11.44 -7.42
N TYR A 78 -6.29 11.26 -8.58
CA TYR A 78 -6.41 12.15 -9.73
C TYR A 78 -7.66 11.92 -10.60
N ASP A 79 -8.30 10.74 -10.51
CA ASP A 79 -9.52 10.42 -11.27
C ASP A 79 -10.66 9.83 -10.42
N GLY A 80 -10.41 9.58 -9.13
CA GLY A 80 -11.39 9.09 -8.16
C GLY A 80 -11.76 7.62 -8.31
N THR A 81 -11.05 6.84 -9.15
CA THR A 81 -11.33 5.41 -9.32
C THR A 81 -10.43 4.53 -8.44
N GLU A 82 -10.86 3.30 -8.17
CA GLU A 82 -10.22 2.38 -7.22
C GLU A 82 -10.00 0.98 -7.84
N LEU A 83 -8.95 0.30 -7.38
CA LEU A 83 -8.71 -1.12 -7.59
C LEU A 83 -8.82 -1.87 -6.25
N SER A 84 -9.62 -2.94 -6.20
CA SER A 84 -9.92 -3.74 -5.00
C SER A 84 -10.25 -5.19 -5.32
#